data_AF-A0A0D2RMJ4-F1
#
_entry.id   AF-A0A0D2RMJ4-F1
#
_cell.length_a   1.000
_cell.length_b   1.000
_cell.length_c   1.000
_cell.angle_alpha   90.00
_cell.angle_beta   90.00
_cell.angle_gamma   90.00
#
_symmetry.space_group_name_H-M   'P 1'
#
loop_
_entity.id
_entity.type
_entity.pdbx_description
1 polymer ?
#
loop_
_entity_poly.entity_id
_entity_poly.type
_entity_poly.pdbx_seq_one_letter_code
_entity_poly.pdbx_strand_id
1 'polypeptide(L)'
;MRPAIFGETATGFYTPGFLLKNLTVGNFYCFSTWIKIQGANSALIRASLKTEYRTYNCIGIVLAKNGCWSFLKGGFVLDSPSNLALLIFQNSNDKDIDITIDSSSLQPFTDQEWRFNQQFMINTQRKRAVTIHVSDQQGNRLQGAAITINQVSKDFPFGSAIAHTILGNLPYQNWFVERFNATVFENELKWYATEPDKGKTNYTLADQMLEFVRAHQIIARGHNIF
;
A
#
# COMPACT_ATOMS: atom_id res chain seq x y z
N MET A 1 -23.10 -1.72 10.58
CA MET A 1 -23.13 -3.16 10.26
C MET A 1 -24.06 -3.87 11.23
N ARG A 2 -24.65 -5.01 10.86
CA ARG A 2 -25.44 -5.81 11.81
C ARG A 2 -24.57 -6.96 12.33
N PRO A 3 -24.27 -7.01 13.65
CA PRO A 3 -23.52 -8.12 14.23
C PRO A 3 -24.22 -9.44 13.94
N ALA A 4 -23.44 -10.46 13.56
CA ALA A 4 -23.93 -11.81 13.43
C ALA A 4 -22.95 -12.74 14.15
N ILE A 5 -23.49 -13.66 14.96
CA ILE A 5 -22.71 -14.62 15.73
C ILE A 5 -22.70 -15.92 14.93
N PHE A 6 -21.50 -16.40 14.60
CA PHE A 6 -21.30 -17.68 13.94
C PHE A 6 -20.59 -18.62 14.93
N GLY A 7 -21.26 -19.71 15.27
CA GLY A 7 -20.71 -20.76 16.12
C GLY A 7 -20.63 -22.08 15.36
N GLU A 8 -19.53 -22.79 15.53
CA GLU A 8 -19.47 -24.23 15.25
C GLU A 8 -19.60 -24.95 16.59
N THR A 9 -20.69 -25.68 16.80
CA THR A 9 -20.88 -26.57 17.97
C THR A 9 -19.82 -27.69 17.92
N ALA A 10 -19.18 -28.16 18.99
CA ALA A 10 -19.54 -28.22 20.40
C ALA A 10 -18.30 -27.99 21.29
N THR A 11 -18.02 -26.72 21.63
CA THR A 11 -17.31 -26.24 22.84
C THR A 11 -17.14 -24.71 22.70
N GLY A 12 -18.25 -23.98 22.51
CA GLY A 12 -18.34 -22.55 22.84
C GLY A 12 -17.37 -21.55 22.20
N PHE A 13 -16.77 -21.82 21.04
CA PHE A 13 -15.94 -20.83 20.33
C PHE A 13 -16.78 -20.05 19.31
N TYR A 14 -16.79 -18.73 19.44
CA TYR A 14 -17.53 -17.82 18.57
C TYR A 14 -16.58 -17.16 17.58
N THR A 15 -16.86 -17.32 16.29
CA THR A 15 -16.18 -16.53 15.27
C THR A 15 -17.00 -15.26 15.03
N PRO A 16 -16.52 -14.08 15.46
CA PRO A 16 -17.28 -12.86 15.27
C PRO A 16 -17.34 -12.48 13.80
N GLY A 17 -18.50 -12.00 13.35
CA GLY A 17 -18.69 -11.56 11.99
C GLY A 17 -19.85 -10.59 11.80
N PHE A 18 -19.96 -10.09 10.58
CA PHE A 18 -21.04 -9.21 10.16
C PHE A 18 -21.69 -9.74 8.91
N LEU A 19 -23.03 -9.82 8.96
CA LEU A 19 -23.83 -10.04 7.77
C LEU A 19 -23.99 -8.72 7.04
N LEU A 20 -23.46 -8.65 5.82
CA LEU A 20 -23.54 -7.50 4.93
C LEU A 20 -24.57 -7.80 3.83
N LYS A 21 -25.48 -6.86 3.61
CA LYS A 21 -26.54 -6.94 2.60
C LYS A 21 -26.45 -5.73 1.69
N ASN A 22 -26.92 -5.87 0.45
CA ASN A 22 -27.05 -4.78 -0.52
C ASN A 22 -25.72 -4.06 -0.79
N LEU A 23 -24.62 -4.81 -0.92
CA LEU A 23 -23.35 -4.25 -1.37
C LEU A 23 -23.45 -3.88 -2.86
N THR A 24 -22.89 -2.75 -3.23
CA THR A 24 -22.87 -2.22 -4.59
C THR A 24 -21.59 -2.68 -5.28
N VAL A 25 -21.75 -3.32 -6.44
CA VAL A 25 -20.64 -3.77 -7.28
C VAL A 25 -19.86 -2.56 -7.78
N GLY A 26 -18.52 -2.68 -7.81
CA GLY A 26 -17.61 -1.62 -8.22
C GLY A 26 -17.28 -0.59 -7.13
N ASN A 27 -18.02 -0.58 -6.01
CA ASN A 27 -17.66 0.27 -4.87
C ASN A 27 -16.49 -0.31 -4.09
N PHE A 28 -15.68 0.59 -3.56
CA PHE A 28 -14.68 0.30 -2.55
C PHE A 28 -15.34 0.33 -1.18
N TYR A 29 -14.98 -0.62 -0.34
CA TYR A 29 -15.44 -0.70 1.04
C TYR A 29 -14.24 -0.69 1.97
N CYS A 30 -14.22 0.25 2.91
CA CYS A 30 -13.26 0.24 4.01
C CYS A 30 -13.98 -0.15 5.30
N PHE A 31 -13.47 -1.17 5.98
CA PHE A 31 -13.96 -1.54 7.30
C PHE A 31 -12.92 -1.22 8.38
N SER A 32 -13.42 -1.01 9.59
CA SER A 32 -12.58 -0.92 10.79
C SER A 32 -13.32 -1.52 11.98
N THR A 33 -12.56 -2.06 12.93
CA THR A 33 -13.09 -2.62 14.19
C THR A 33 -11.96 -2.70 15.22
N TRP A 34 -12.32 -2.61 16.50
CA TRP A 34 -11.40 -2.96 17.58
C TRP A 34 -11.50 -4.46 17.85
N ILE A 35 -10.35 -5.11 17.96
CA ILE A 35 -10.20 -6.53 18.24
C ILE A 35 -9.51 -6.71 19.58
N LYS A 36 -10.05 -7.55 20.44
CA LYS A 36 -9.41 -8.02 21.68
C LYS A 36 -9.45 -9.54 21.70
N ILE A 37 -8.35 -10.16 22.10
CA ILE A 37 -8.24 -11.63 22.15
C ILE A 37 -8.02 -12.12 23.58
N GLN A 38 -8.46 -13.36 23.84
CA GLN A 38 -8.12 -14.14 25.03
C GLN A 38 -7.74 -15.57 24.62
N GLY A 39 -7.00 -16.27 25.48
CA GLY A 39 -6.57 -17.66 25.24
C GLY A 39 -5.22 -17.83 24.51
N ALA A 40 -4.56 -16.73 24.12
CA ALA A 40 -3.20 -16.74 23.57
C ALA A 40 -2.45 -15.43 23.90
N ASN A 41 -1.12 -15.48 24.07
CA ASN A 41 -0.29 -14.28 24.32
C ASN A 41 -0.42 -13.23 23.21
N SER A 42 -0.42 -13.69 21.95
CA SER A 42 -0.68 -12.87 20.77
C SER A 42 -1.20 -13.74 19.64
N ALA A 43 -2.02 -13.18 18.75
CA ALA A 43 -2.51 -13.86 17.56
C ALA A 43 -2.66 -12.89 16.39
N LEU A 44 -2.42 -13.40 15.17
CA LEU A 44 -2.73 -12.69 13.94
C LEU A 44 -4.21 -12.88 13.61
N ILE A 45 -5.00 -11.82 13.75
CA ILE A 45 -6.42 -11.85 13.43
C ILE A 45 -6.62 -11.34 12.02
N ARG A 46 -7.19 -12.20 11.18
CA ARG A 46 -7.48 -11.96 9.76
C ARG A 46 -8.96 -11.67 9.58
N ALA A 47 -9.25 -10.60 8.85
CA ALA A 47 -10.57 -10.38 8.29
C ALA A 47 -10.67 -11.04 6.91
N SER A 48 -11.76 -11.76 6.67
CA SER A 48 -12.09 -12.40 5.40
C SER A 48 -13.51 -12.00 4.98
N LEU A 49 -13.76 -11.87 3.67
CA LEU A 49 -15.10 -11.66 3.13
C LEU A 49 -15.53 -12.91 2.35
N LYS A 50 -16.60 -13.57 2.80
CA LYS A 50 -17.23 -14.66 2.06
C LYS A 50 -18.48 -14.13 1.37
N THR A 51 -18.58 -14.29 0.06
CA THR A 51 -19.79 -14.04 -0.72
C THR A 51 -20.35 -15.38 -1.20
N GLU A 52 -21.49 -15.35 -1.88
CA GLU A 52 -22.10 -16.54 -2.49
C GLU A 52 -21.19 -17.23 -3.53
N TYR A 53 -20.33 -16.45 -4.21
CA TYR A 53 -19.54 -16.93 -5.36
C TYR A 53 -18.03 -16.91 -5.14
N ARG A 54 -17.55 -16.10 -4.19
CA ARG A 54 -16.12 -15.85 -3.98
C ARG A 54 -15.78 -15.65 -2.50
N THR A 55 -14.62 -16.16 -2.11
CA THR A 55 -14.01 -15.84 -0.82
C THR A 55 -12.77 -14.96 -1.02
N TYR A 56 -12.74 -13.84 -0.31
CA TYR A 56 -11.60 -12.96 -0.16
C TYR A 56 -10.88 -13.33 1.14
N ASN A 57 -9.76 -14.05 1.00
CA ASN A 57 -9.09 -14.69 2.14
C ASN A 57 -8.55 -13.67 3.16
N CYS A 58 -7.95 -12.58 2.71
CA CYS A 58 -7.39 -11.55 3.58
C CYS A 58 -7.75 -10.16 3.04
N ILE A 59 -8.63 -9.48 3.75
CA ILE A 59 -9.02 -8.09 3.46
C ILE A 59 -8.54 -7.12 4.55
N GLY A 60 -7.85 -7.65 5.57
CA GLY A 60 -7.17 -6.92 6.64
C GLY A 60 -6.59 -7.89 7.65
N ILE A 61 -5.52 -7.49 8.33
CA ILE A 61 -4.87 -8.30 9.37
C ILE A 61 -4.37 -7.40 10.50
N VAL A 62 -4.43 -7.89 11.75
CA VAL A 62 -3.86 -7.22 12.91
C VAL A 62 -3.19 -8.23 13.83
N LEU A 63 -2.03 -7.88 14.37
CA LEU A 63 -1.43 -8.62 15.48
C LEU A 63 -2.10 -8.15 16.79
N ALA A 64 -3.01 -8.95 17.33
CA ALA A 64 -3.65 -8.68 18.61
C ALA A 64 -2.86 -9.32 19.75
N LYS A 65 -2.81 -8.64 20.90
CA LYS A 65 -2.20 -9.16 22.13
C LYS A 65 -3.28 -9.49 23.16
N ASN A 66 -3.01 -10.49 24.01
CA ASN A 66 -3.91 -10.91 25.06
C ASN A 66 -4.38 -9.71 25.90
N GLY A 67 -5.68 -9.56 26.10
CA GLY A 67 -6.24 -8.54 26.98
C GLY A 67 -6.26 -7.11 26.41
N CYS A 68 -5.59 -6.83 25.29
CA CYS A 68 -5.45 -5.49 24.71
C CYS A 68 -6.36 -5.28 23.50
N TRP A 69 -6.93 -4.07 23.39
CA TRP A 69 -7.62 -3.62 22.18
C TRP A 69 -6.62 -3.28 21.09
N SER A 70 -6.81 -3.85 19.90
CA SER A 70 -5.99 -3.65 18.71
C SER A 70 -6.89 -3.20 17.57
N PHE A 71 -6.51 -2.13 16.86
CA PHE A 71 -7.32 -1.57 15.78
C PHE A 71 -7.06 -2.32 14.47
N LEU A 72 -8.08 -2.98 13.94
CA LEU A 72 -8.04 -3.64 12.65
C LEU A 72 -8.72 -2.73 11.61
N LYS A 73 -8.00 -2.40 10.55
CA LYS A 73 -8.53 -1.70 9.38
C LYS A 73 -8.20 -2.49 8.12
N GLY A 74 -9.16 -2.53 7.21
CA GLY A 74 -8.98 -3.20 5.93
C GLY A 74 -9.98 -2.71 4.90
N GLY A 75 -10.03 -3.39 3.76
CA GLY A 75 -10.97 -3.05 2.72
C GLY A 75 -11.03 -4.07 1.60
N PHE A 76 -12.06 -3.94 0.77
CA PHE A 76 -12.32 -4.79 -0.38
C PHE A 76 -13.06 -4.02 -1.47
N VAL A 77 -12.97 -4.52 -2.70
CA VAL A 77 -13.79 -4.08 -3.83
C VAL A 77 -14.70 -5.24 -4.17
N LEU A 78 -16.00 -4.97 -4.32
CA LEU A 78 -16.93 -5.99 -4.76
C LEU A 78 -16.91 -6.05 -6.29
N ASP A 79 -16.37 -7.13 -6.85
CA ASP A 79 -16.20 -7.35 -8.28
C ASP A 79 -17.43 -7.95 -8.98
N SER A 80 -18.34 -8.55 -8.21
CA SER A 80 -19.49 -9.31 -8.70
C SER A 80 -20.70 -9.10 -7.78
N PRO A 81 -21.93 -9.10 -8.33
CA PRO A 81 -23.13 -8.96 -7.51
C PRO A 81 -23.23 -10.06 -6.46
N SER A 82 -23.55 -9.69 -5.22
CA SER A 82 -23.90 -10.66 -4.19
C SER A 82 -24.97 -10.07 -3.28
N ASN A 83 -25.99 -10.87 -3.01
CA ASN A 83 -27.09 -10.48 -2.13
C ASN A 83 -26.66 -10.48 -0.66
N LEU A 84 -25.72 -11.38 -0.35
CA LEU A 84 -25.29 -11.67 1.00
C LEU A 84 -23.78 -11.88 1.03
N ALA A 85 -23.11 -11.06 1.83
CA ALA A 85 -21.70 -11.22 2.12
C ALA A 85 -21.48 -11.30 3.63
N LEU A 86 -20.49 -12.09 4.02
CA LEU A 86 -20.16 -12.35 5.40
C LEU A 86 -18.71 -11.90 5.66
N LEU A 87 -18.56 -10.86 6.47
CA LEU A 87 -17.28 -10.38 6.97
C LEU A 87 -16.96 -11.14 8.27
N ILE A 88 -15.86 -11.90 8.28
CA ILE A 88 -15.48 -12.80 9.37
C ILE A 88 -14.13 -12.39 9.92
N PHE A 89 -13.95 -12.41 11.24
CA PHE A 89 -12.66 -12.23 11.90
C PHE A 89 -12.23 -13.54 12.56
N GLN A 90 -11.07 -14.05 12.18
CA GLN A 90 -10.59 -15.35 12.60
C GLN A 90 -9.08 -15.32 12.86
N ASN A 91 -8.61 -16.26 13.68
CA ASN A 91 -7.19 -16.49 13.86
C ASN A 91 -6.59 -17.01 12.54
N SER A 92 -5.46 -16.46 12.12
CA SER A 92 -4.81 -16.86 10.87
C SER A 92 -4.21 -18.26 10.93
N ASN A 93 -3.96 -18.77 12.13
CA ASN A 93 -3.38 -20.11 12.35
C ASN A 93 -4.44 -21.19 12.59
N ASP A 94 -5.72 -20.88 12.36
CA ASP A 94 -6.87 -21.78 12.54
C ASP A 94 -6.95 -22.42 13.95
N LYS A 95 -6.32 -21.80 14.95
CA LYS A 95 -6.46 -22.17 16.36
C LYS A 95 -7.61 -21.41 16.99
N ASP A 96 -8.45 -22.12 17.71
CA ASP A 96 -9.55 -21.55 18.48
C ASP A 96 -9.02 -20.62 19.57
N ILE A 97 -9.42 -19.35 19.47
CA ILE A 97 -9.15 -18.30 20.46
C ILE A 97 -10.41 -17.46 20.61
N ASP A 98 -10.61 -16.90 21.80
CA ASP A 98 -11.71 -15.99 22.03
C ASP A 98 -11.39 -14.63 21.40
N ILE A 99 -12.27 -14.14 20.55
CA ILE A 99 -12.14 -12.87 19.83
C ILE A 99 -13.36 -12.01 20.17
N THR A 100 -13.11 -10.92 20.88
CA THR A 100 -14.09 -9.86 21.12
C THR A 100 -13.89 -8.74 20.10
N ILE A 101 -14.99 -8.23 19.54
CA ILE A 101 -14.97 -7.09 18.60
C ILE A 101 -15.83 -5.94 19.12
N ASP A 102 -15.42 -4.71 18.82
CA ASP A 102 -16.18 -3.50 19.19
C ASP A 102 -16.01 -2.35 18.17
N SER A 103 -16.95 -1.39 18.21
CA SER A 103 -17.02 -0.15 17.44
C SER A 103 -16.72 -0.34 15.95
N SER A 104 -17.38 -1.31 15.34
CA SER A 104 -17.14 -1.68 13.95
C SER A 104 -17.82 -0.73 12.96
N SER A 105 -17.08 -0.25 11.96
CA SER A 105 -17.55 0.63 10.89
C SER A 105 -17.26 0.04 9.51
N LEU A 106 -18.16 0.28 8.55
CA LEU A 106 -18.00 -0.07 7.14
C LEU A 106 -18.45 1.14 6.32
N GLN A 107 -17.54 1.69 5.53
CA GLN A 107 -17.75 2.90 4.75
C GLN A 107 -17.55 2.56 3.27
N PRO A 108 -18.61 2.67 2.44
CA PRO A 108 -18.47 2.60 0.99
C PRO A 108 -17.92 3.92 0.44
N PHE A 109 -17.19 3.84 -0.67
CA PHE A 109 -16.91 4.98 -1.53
C PHE A 109 -16.72 4.50 -2.98
N THR A 110 -17.03 5.38 -3.92
CA THR A 110 -16.92 5.15 -5.36
C THR A 110 -15.51 5.43 -5.87
N ASP A 111 -15.18 5.00 -7.10
CA ASP A 111 -13.95 5.43 -7.76
C ASP A 111 -13.88 6.96 -7.88
N GLN A 112 -15.01 7.63 -8.17
CA GLN A 112 -15.06 9.07 -8.27
C GLN A 112 -14.70 9.77 -6.95
N GLU A 113 -15.26 9.32 -5.83
CA GLU A 113 -14.92 9.84 -4.49
C GLU A 113 -13.46 9.57 -4.13
N TRP A 114 -12.95 8.37 -4.47
CA TRP A 114 -11.53 8.04 -4.30
C TRP A 114 -10.63 9.00 -5.08
N ARG A 115 -10.91 9.22 -6.37
CA ARG A 115 -10.16 10.15 -7.23
C ARG A 115 -10.23 11.58 -6.72
N PHE A 116 -11.41 12.02 -6.29
CA PHE A 116 -11.60 13.34 -5.71
C PHE A 116 -10.74 13.53 -4.46
N ASN A 117 -10.76 12.55 -3.54
CA ASN A 117 -9.92 12.58 -2.35
C ASN A 117 -8.41 12.60 -2.69
N GLN A 118 -7.97 11.82 -3.68
CA GLN A 118 -6.59 11.87 -4.16
C GLN A 118 -6.22 13.27 -4.66
N GLN A 119 -7.07 13.89 -5.50
CA GLN A 119 -6.82 15.23 -6.02
C GLN A 119 -6.82 16.30 -4.93
N PHE A 120 -7.72 16.18 -3.96
CA PHE A 120 -7.77 17.05 -2.77
C PHE A 120 -6.48 16.94 -1.96
N MET A 121 -6.01 15.72 -1.68
CA MET A 121 -4.75 15.50 -0.95
C MET A 121 -3.54 16.03 -1.74
N ILE A 122 -3.48 15.85 -3.06
CA ILE A 122 -2.44 16.43 -3.90
C ILE A 122 -2.46 17.96 -3.81
N ASN A 123 -3.64 18.57 -3.94
CA ASN A 123 -3.76 20.03 -3.91
C ASN A 123 -3.39 20.62 -2.54
N THR A 124 -3.70 19.92 -1.44
CA THR A 124 -3.46 20.41 -0.07
C THR A 124 -2.06 20.11 0.45
N GLN A 125 -1.50 18.94 0.13
CA GLN A 125 -0.22 18.48 0.68
C GLN A 125 0.96 18.68 -0.26
N ARG A 126 0.71 18.75 -1.58
CA ARG A 126 1.76 18.71 -2.61
C ARG A 126 1.76 19.91 -3.56
N LYS A 127 0.75 20.80 -3.48
CA LYS A 127 0.73 22.06 -4.21
C LYS A 127 0.75 23.24 -3.24
N ARG A 128 1.19 24.38 -3.74
CA ARG A 128 1.13 25.67 -3.03
C ARG A 128 0.73 26.75 -4.02
N ALA A 129 0.11 27.81 -3.50
CA ALA A 129 -0.14 29.01 -4.30
C ALA A 129 1.20 29.67 -4.62
N VAL A 130 1.38 30.07 -5.89
CA VAL A 130 2.56 30.78 -6.38
C VAL A 130 2.09 32.04 -7.08
N THR A 131 2.74 33.16 -6.81
CA THR A 131 2.52 34.42 -7.52
C THR A 131 3.69 34.67 -8.45
N ILE A 132 3.42 34.82 -9.75
CA ILE A 132 4.44 35.12 -10.75
C ILE A 132 4.36 36.62 -11.08
N HIS A 133 5.47 37.31 -10.90
CA HIS A 133 5.63 38.70 -11.27
C HIS A 133 6.51 38.79 -12.51
N VAL A 134 6.01 39.49 -13.54
CA VAL A 134 6.75 39.72 -14.78
C VAL A 134 6.96 41.23 -14.92
N SER A 135 8.21 41.65 -15.10
CA SER A 135 8.59 43.06 -15.22
C SER A 135 9.57 43.30 -16.37
N ASP A 136 9.61 44.53 -16.85
CA ASP A 136 10.63 45.00 -17.80
C ASP A 136 11.98 45.26 -17.11
N GLN A 137 12.97 45.74 -17.88
CA GLN A 137 14.31 46.06 -17.37
C GLN A 137 14.31 47.21 -16.35
N GLN A 138 13.28 48.04 -16.35
CA GLN A 138 13.09 49.18 -15.46
C GLN A 138 12.29 48.79 -14.20
N GLY A 139 11.82 47.55 -14.08
CA GLY A 139 11.03 47.05 -12.97
C GLY A 139 9.53 47.32 -13.08
N ASN A 140 9.04 47.86 -14.21
CA ASN A 140 7.61 48.07 -14.41
C ASN A 140 6.91 46.74 -14.72
N ARG A 141 5.73 46.53 -14.15
CA ARG A 141 4.96 45.30 -14.35
C ARG A 141 4.48 45.19 -15.80
N LEU A 142 4.83 44.10 -16.47
CA LEU A 142 4.33 43.79 -17.81
C LEU A 142 2.90 43.23 -17.73
N GLN A 143 1.95 43.93 -18.36
CA GLN A 143 0.56 43.49 -18.46
C GLN A 143 0.36 42.59 -19.69
N GLY A 144 -0.49 41.57 -19.57
CA GLY A 144 -0.82 40.68 -20.69
C GLY A 144 0.27 39.69 -21.11
N ALA A 145 1.34 39.55 -20.34
CA ALA A 145 2.39 38.57 -20.62
C ALA A 145 1.82 37.14 -20.62
N ALA A 146 2.09 36.38 -21.69
CA ALA A 146 1.76 34.96 -21.76
C ALA A 146 2.79 34.15 -20.97
N ILE A 147 2.32 33.30 -20.05
CA ILE A 147 3.16 32.46 -19.19
C ILE A 147 2.81 31.00 -19.45
N THR A 148 3.82 30.18 -19.72
CA THR A 148 3.70 28.71 -19.79
C THR A 148 4.47 28.10 -18.64
N ILE A 149 3.84 27.21 -17.87
CA ILE A 149 4.45 26.52 -16.75
C ILE A 149 4.57 25.04 -17.09
N ASN A 150 5.80 24.53 -17.16
CA ASN A 150 6.10 23.12 -17.40
C ASN A 150 6.78 22.52 -16.17
N GLN A 151 6.24 21.41 -15.65
CA GLN A 151 6.89 20.66 -14.58
C GLN A 151 8.06 19.86 -15.15
N VAL A 152 9.28 20.20 -14.75
CA VAL A 152 10.51 19.55 -15.25
C VAL A 152 11.03 18.43 -14.34
N SER A 153 10.64 18.42 -13.07
CA SER A 153 11.06 17.40 -12.10
C SER A 153 10.04 17.22 -10.96
N LYS A 154 10.24 16.18 -10.13
CA LYS A 154 9.44 15.91 -8.93
C LYS A 154 10.35 16.11 -7.70
N ASP A 155 9.80 16.68 -6.64
CA ASP A 155 10.51 16.90 -5.35
C ASP A 155 10.74 15.58 -4.57
N PHE A 156 9.95 14.55 -4.85
CA PHE A 156 10.06 13.26 -4.17
C PHE A 156 10.60 12.17 -5.09
N PRO A 157 11.35 11.19 -4.54
CA PRO A 157 11.74 9.98 -5.25
C PRO A 157 10.52 9.19 -5.72
N PHE A 158 10.49 8.87 -7.01
CA PHE A 158 9.53 7.97 -7.64
C PHE A 158 10.31 6.93 -8.43
N GLY A 159 10.22 5.68 -7.99
CA GLY A 159 11.14 4.64 -8.40
C GLY A 159 10.53 3.25 -8.47
N SER A 160 11.27 2.35 -9.10
CA SER A 160 11.02 0.90 -9.15
C SER A 160 12.32 0.16 -8.83
N ALA A 161 12.21 -1.13 -8.48
CA ALA A 161 13.38 -1.99 -8.39
C ALA A 161 13.94 -2.29 -9.80
N ILE A 162 15.25 -2.56 -9.88
CA ILE A 162 15.95 -3.07 -11.06
C ILE A 162 16.85 -4.24 -10.67
N ALA A 163 16.99 -5.21 -11.56
CA ALA A 163 17.96 -6.30 -11.45
C ALA A 163 19.13 -6.08 -12.43
N HIS A 164 20.17 -6.90 -12.31
CA HIS A 164 21.34 -6.91 -13.21
C HIS A 164 20.97 -7.06 -14.70
N THR A 165 19.79 -7.58 -15.03
CA THR A 165 19.26 -7.69 -16.40
C THR A 165 19.06 -6.34 -17.11
N ILE A 166 19.18 -5.22 -16.38
CA ILE A 166 19.24 -3.88 -16.96
C ILE A 166 20.58 -3.59 -17.66
N LEU A 167 21.66 -4.27 -17.26
CA LEU A 167 22.97 -4.09 -17.85
C LEU A 167 22.98 -4.62 -19.30
N GLY A 168 23.43 -3.78 -20.24
CA GLY A 168 23.44 -4.12 -21.68
C GLY A 168 22.07 -4.15 -22.37
N ASN A 169 20.96 -3.97 -21.64
CA ASN A 169 19.61 -3.99 -22.19
C ASN A 169 19.08 -2.58 -22.46
N LEU A 170 19.47 -2.00 -23.62
CA LEU A 170 19.10 -0.63 -23.99
C LEU A 170 17.59 -0.36 -23.98
N PRO A 171 16.70 -1.25 -24.49
CA PRO A 171 15.26 -1.05 -24.38
C PRO A 171 14.78 -0.90 -22.93
N TYR A 172 15.29 -1.74 -22.01
CA TYR A 172 14.91 -1.66 -20.61
C TYR A 172 15.48 -0.40 -19.94
N GLN A 173 16.72 -0.03 -20.23
CA GLN A 173 17.33 1.21 -19.73
C GLN A 173 16.53 2.45 -20.14
N ASN A 174 16.20 2.58 -21.42
CA ASN A 174 15.41 3.70 -21.94
C ASN A 174 14.03 3.75 -21.28
N TRP A 175 13.35 2.61 -21.19
CA TRP A 175 12.05 2.52 -20.53
C TRP A 175 12.10 2.98 -19.06
N PHE A 176 13.16 2.61 -18.34
CA PHE A 176 13.33 2.95 -16.92
C PHE A 176 13.64 4.43 -16.71
N VAL A 177 14.63 4.96 -17.43
CA VAL A 177 15.13 6.33 -17.28
C VAL A 177 14.06 7.37 -17.60
N GLU A 178 13.17 7.08 -18.56
CA GLU A 178 12.04 7.96 -18.89
C GLU A 178 11.02 8.11 -17.74
N ARG A 179 10.96 7.17 -16.80
CA ARG A 179 9.85 7.02 -15.85
C ARG A 179 10.24 7.29 -14.41
N PHE A 180 11.46 6.93 -14.03
CA PHE A 180 11.89 6.85 -12.64
C PHE A 180 13.11 7.72 -12.37
N ASN A 181 13.10 8.41 -11.22
CA ASN A 181 14.25 9.19 -10.72
C ASN A 181 14.89 8.53 -9.49
N ALA A 182 14.41 7.35 -9.10
CA ALA A 182 14.96 6.57 -8.01
C ALA A 182 14.88 5.06 -8.27
N THR A 183 15.73 4.27 -7.62
CA THR A 183 15.76 2.82 -7.75
C THR A 183 16.26 2.11 -6.48
N VAL A 184 15.98 0.81 -6.40
CA VAL A 184 16.61 -0.17 -5.50
C VAL A 184 17.12 -1.33 -6.35
N PHE A 185 18.20 -1.99 -5.94
CA PHE A 185 18.62 -3.22 -6.60
C PHE A 185 17.88 -4.40 -5.99
N GLU A 186 17.32 -5.27 -6.82
CA GLU A 186 16.43 -6.35 -6.35
C GLU A 186 17.16 -7.30 -5.39
N ASN A 187 18.36 -7.72 -5.76
CA ASN A 187 19.13 -8.71 -5.01
C ASN A 187 20.62 -8.42 -4.94
N GLU A 188 21.13 -7.56 -5.83
CA GLU A 188 22.56 -7.37 -6.07
C GLU A 188 23.29 -6.67 -4.93
N LEU A 189 22.56 -6.12 -3.96
CA LEU A 189 23.09 -5.55 -2.71
C LEU A 189 22.78 -6.40 -1.47
N LYS A 190 22.16 -7.58 -1.64
CA LYS A 190 21.87 -8.49 -0.52
C LYS A 190 23.12 -9.27 -0.14
N TRP A 191 23.25 -9.60 1.14
CA TRP A 191 24.40 -10.33 1.69
C TRP A 191 24.78 -11.55 0.85
N TYR A 192 23.81 -12.41 0.50
CA TYR A 192 24.10 -13.63 -0.25
C TYR A 192 24.64 -13.37 -1.66
N ALA A 193 24.42 -12.17 -2.23
CA ALA A 193 24.97 -11.77 -3.52
C ALA A 193 26.35 -11.14 -3.35
N THR A 194 26.53 -10.31 -2.32
CA THR A 194 27.76 -9.54 -2.11
C THR A 194 28.82 -10.27 -1.32
N GLU A 195 28.48 -11.28 -0.51
CA GLU A 195 29.38 -12.09 0.30
C GLU A 195 28.82 -13.52 0.48
N PRO A 196 28.79 -14.33 -0.58
CA PRO A 196 28.29 -15.72 -0.49
C PRO A 196 29.18 -16.60 0.39
N ASP A 197 30.49 -16.31 0.43
CA ASP A 197 31.48 -16.94 1.29
C ASP A 197 31.97 -15.92 2.33
N LYS A 198 32.01 -16.31 3.61
CA LYS A 198 32.50 -15.45 4.69
C LYS A 198 33.89 -14.89 4.39
N GLY A 199 34.02 -13.57 4.45
CA GLY A 199 35.24 -12.80 4.19
C GLY A 199 35.54 -12.59 2.70
N LYS A 200 34.70 -13.05 1.77
CA LYS A 200 34.91 -12.89 0.33
C LYS A 200 33.79 -12.06 -0.30
N THR A 201 34.01 -10.74 -0.32
CA THR A 201 33.04 -9.81 -0.90
C THR A 201 33.18 -9.69 -2.43
N ASN A 202 32.07 -9.55 -3.14
CA ASN A 202 32.01 -9.24 -4.57
C ASN A 202 30.89 -8.23 -4.86
N TYR A 203 31.28 -7.00 -5.20
CA TYR A 203 30.34 -5.92 -5.56
C TYR A 203 30.29 -5.63 -7.06
N THR A 204 30.99 -6.41 -7.89
CA THR A 204 31.17 -6.10 -9.33
C THR A 204 29.86 -5.78 -10.05
N LEU A 205 28.82 -6.60 -9.86
CA LEU A 205 27.51 -6.37 -10.49
C LEU A 205 26.81 -5.14 -9.91
N ALA A 206 26.85 -4.95 -8.60
CA ALA A 206 26.25 -3.79 -7.94
C ALA A 206 26.94 -2.49 -8.38
N ASP A 207 28.27 -2.50 -8.53
CA ASP A 207 29.04 -1.35 -8.98
C ASP A 207 28.69 -0.97 -10.43
N GLN A 208 28.58 -1.95 -11.33
CA GLN A 208 28.13 -1.71 -12.71
C GLN A 208 26.71 -1.13 -12.78
N MET A 209 25.80 -1.64 -11.96
CA MET A 209 24.43 -1.09 -11.87
C MET A 209 24.44 0.32 -11.29
N LEU A 210 25.29 0.59 -10.30
CA LEU A 210 25.43 1.91 -9.69
C LEU A 210 26.03 2.93 -10.66
N GLU A 211 26.97 2.51 -11.52
CA GLU A 211 27.48 3.32 -12.62
C GLU A 211 26.37 3.72 -13.59
N PHE A 212 25.56 2.76 -14.05
CA PHE A 212 24.40 3.04 -14.90
C PHE A 212 23.44 4.06 -14.26
N VAL A 213 23.11 3.86 -12.98
CA VAL A 213 22.20 4.74 -12.23
C VAL A 213 22.77 6.15 -12.08
N ARG A 214 24.05 6.28 -11.72
CA ARG A 214 24.73 7.57 -11.59
C ARG A 214 24.84 8.31 -12.92
N ALA A 215 25.12 7.60 -14.02
CA ALA A 215 25.19 8.18 -15.35
C ALA A 215 23.87 8.85 -15.79
N HIS A 216 22.74 8.35 -15.29
CA HIS A 216 21.40 8.90 -15.56
C HIS A 216 20.87 9.82 -14.44
N GLN A 217 21.71 10.20 -13.46
CA GLN A 217 21.34 11.06 -12.34
C GLN A 217 20.15 10.51 -11.51
N ILE A 218 20.02 9.19 -11.46
CA ILE A 218 18.98 8.49 -10.69
C ILE A 218 19.51 8.22 -9.26
N ILE A 219 18.64 8.30 -8.26
CA ILE A 219 18.98 7.99 -6.87
C ILE A 219 18.90 6.49 -6.62
N ALA A 220 19.95 5.85 -6.11
CA ALA A 220 19.90 4.47 -5.62
C ALA A 220 19.66 4.43 -4.10
N ARG A 221 18.74 3.56 -3.65
CA ARG A 221 18.59 3.20 -2.23
C ARG A 221 19.23 1.84 -1.98
N GLY A 222 20.01 1.74 -0.92
CA GLY A 222 20.61 0.47 -0.48
C GLY A 222 19.55 -0.53 0.00
N HIS A 223 19.65 -1.78 -0.45
CA HIS A 223 18.75 -2.87 -0.07
C HIS A 223 19.51 -4.21 -0.18
N ASN A 224 19.99 -4.80 0.91
CA ASN A 224 19.89 -4.43 2.32
C ASN A 224 21.05 -5.07 3.10
N ILE A 225 21.34 -4.53 4.29
CA ILE A 225 22.43 -5.02 5.15
C ILE A 225 22.02 -6.28 5.94
N PHE A 226 20.71 -6.52 6.17
CA PHE A 226 20.18 -7.65 6.96
C PHE A 226 18.91 -8.22 6.36
#